data_AF-A0A150ADZ5-F1
#
_entry.id   AF-A0A150ADZ5-F1
#
_cell.length_a   1.000
_cell.length_b   1.000
_cell.length_c   1.000
_cell.angle_alpha   90.00
_cell.angle_beta   90.00
_cell.angle_gamma   90.00
#
_symmetry.space_group_name_H-M   'P 1'
#
loop_
_entity.id
_entity.type
_entity.pdbx_description
1 polymer ?
#
loop_
_entity_poly.entity_id
_entity_poly.type
_entity_poly.pdbx_seq_one_letter_code
_entity_poly.pdbx_strand_id
1 'polypeptide(L)'
;MVEVDKEVVGQVLEDFFNVVKDKMAEGNNIYIRRFGSFVNKKRASKKGRDISRGEIIPIPEHFIPSFKPSKEFVEKIKGSDKVRLINEN
;
A
#
# COMPACT_ATOMS: atom_id res chain seq x y z
N MET A 1 -14.98 -28.23 -4.83
CA MET A 1 -14.67 -26.85 -4.43
C MET A 1 -14.25 -26.93 -2.98
N VAL A 2 -13.03 -26.53 -2.63
CA VAL A 2 -12.54 -26.64 -1.25
C VAL A 2 -13.29 -25.59 -0.44
N GLU A 3 -14.18 -26.03 0.45
CA GLU A 3 -14.83 -25.15 1.41
C GLU A 3 -13.79 -24.87 2.51
N VAL A 4 -13.16 -23.70 2.41
CA VAL A 4 -12.23 -23.22 3.44
C VAL A 4 -13.06 -22.44 4.45
N ASP A 5 -12.87 -22.75 5.73
CA ASP A 5 -13.52 -22.02 6.81
C ASP A 5 -13.20 -20.53 6.71
N LYS A 6 -14.23 -19.68 6.81
CA LYS A 6 -14.09 -18.23 6.75
C LYS A 6 -13.18 -17.71 7.85
N GLU A 7 -13.19 -18.35 9.01
CA GLU A 7 -12.32 -18.01 10.13
C GLU A 7 -10.85 -18.28 9.79
N VAL A 8 -10.56 -19.43 9.18
CA VAL A 8 -9.22 -19.79 8.70
C VAL A 8 -8.73 -18.83 7.61
N VAL A 9 -9.60 -18.44 6.67
CA VAL A 9 -9.25 -17.44 5.64
C VAL A 9 -8.91 -16.10 6.28
N GLY A 10 -9.67 -15.67 7.28
CA GLY A 10 -9.41 -14.45 8.04
C GLY A 10 -8.02 -14.46 8.66
N GLN A 11 -7.70 -15.53 9.40
CA GLN A 11 -6.40 -15.68 10.05
C GLN A 11 -5.24 -15.67 9.06
N VAL A 12 -5.36 -16.39 7.94
CA VAL A 12 -4.33 -16.42 6.89
C VAL A 12 -4.07 -15.04 6.30
N LEU A 13 -5.10 -14.21 6.14
CA LEU A 13 -4.94 -12.85 5.63
C LEU A 13 -4.23 -11.95 6.65
N GLU A 14 -4.58 -12.06 7.93
CA GLU A 14 -3.89 -11.31 8.99
C GLU A 14 -2.40 -11.66 9.07
N ASP A 15 -2.10 -12.96 9.04
CA ASP A 15 -0.74 -13.48 9.04
C ASP A 15 0.03 -13.01 7.81
N PHE A 16 -0.61 -13.03 6.63
CA PHE A 16 -0.03 -12.49 5.40
C PHE A 16 0.34 -11.01 5.54
N PHE A 17 -0.55 -10.18 6.09
CA PHE A 17 -0.25 -8.76 6.29
C PHE A 17 0.88 -8.54 7.30
N ASN A 18 0.98 -9.37 8.34
CA ASN A 18 2.08 -9.31 9.30
C ASN A 18 3.42 -9.63 8.62
N VAL A 19 3.48 -10.71 7.83
CA VAL A 19 4.67 -11.05 7.04
C VAL A 19 5.07 -9.93 6.08
N VAL A 20 4.09 -9.27 5.44
CA VAL A 20 4.36 -8.12 4.56
C VAL A 20 4.99 -6.96 5.33
N LYS A 21 4.44 -6.62 6.50
CA LYS A 21 4.98 -5.54 7.35
C LYS A 21 6.42 -5.85 7.78
N ASP A 22 6.67 -7.06 8.26
CA ASP A 22 7.98 -7.47 8.77
C ASP A 22 9.04 -7.45 7.67
N LYS A 23 8.71 -8.02 6.50
CA LYS A 23 9.63 -8.02 5.36
C LYS A 23 9.92 -6.62 4.84
N MET A 24 8.94 -5.73 4.82
CA MET A 24 9.16 -4.33 4.47
C MET A 24 10.01 -3.62 5.54
N ALA A 25 9.83 -3.91 6.82
CA ALA A 25 10.66 -3.34 7.89
C ALA A 25 12.13 -3.79 7.80
N GLU A 26 12.38 -5.02 7.34
CA GLU A 26 13.72 -5.54 7.02
C GLU A 26 14.36 -4.86 5.78
N GLY A 27 13.62 -4.01 5.06
CA GLY A 27 14.09 -3.36 3.84
C GLY A 27 13.87 -4.17 2.56
N ASN A 28 13.17 -5.31 2.63
CA ASN A 28 12.89 -6.14 1.48
C ASN A 28 11.66 -5.63 0.70
N ASN A 29 11.74 -5.69 -0.63
CA ASN A 29 10.61 -5.42 -1.51
C ASN A 29 9.86 -6.72 -1.81
N ILE A 30 8.54 -6.65 -1.87
CA ILE A 30 7.68 -7.83 -2.10
C ILE A 30 7.01 -7.69 -3.47
N TYR A 31 7.11 -8.73 -4.28
CA TYR A 31 6.53 -8.76 -5.63
C TYR A 31 5.50 -9.88 -5.73
N ILE A 32 4.24 -9.51 -5.96
CA ILE A 32 3.15 -10.46 -6.10
C ILE A 32 2.68 -10.42 -7.55
N ARG A 33 2.93 -11.51 -8.28
CA ARG A 33 2.59 -11.62 -9.70
C ARG A 33 1.09 -11.38 -9.89
N ARG A 34 0.72 -10.62 -10.93
CA ARG A 34 -0.66 -10.19 -11.26
C ARG A 34 -1.32 -9.26 -10.24
N PHE A 35 -0.81 -9.13 -9.02
CA PHE A 35 -1.39 -8.23 -8.02
C PHE A 35 -0.68 -6.88 -7.96
N GLY A 36 0.63 -6.87 -7.68
CA GLY A 36 1.39 -5.64 -7.52
C GLY A 36 2.70 -5.84 -6.77
N SER A 37 3.26 -4.73 -6.30
CA SER A 37 4.54 -4.73 -5.58
C SER A 37 4.48 -3.79 -4.40
N PHE A 38 5.00 -4.24 -3.26
CA PHE A 38 5.21 -3.41 -2.08
C PHE A 38 6.68 -3.01 -2.05
N VAL A 39 6.93 -1.70 -2.06
CA VAL A 39 8.27 -1.14 -2.12
C VAL A 39 8.46 -0.06 -1.08
N ASN A 40 9.63 -0.02 -0.45
CA ASN A 40 10.02 1.09 0.41
C ASN A 40 10.55 2.25 -0.45
N LYS A 41 9.86 3.38 -0.42
CA LYS A 41 10.28 4.60 -1.12
C LYS A 41 11.05 5.50 -0.18
N LYS A 42 12.26 5.87 -0.60
CA LYS A 42 13.08 6.89 0.04
C LYS A 42 12.47 8.28 -0.22
N ARG A 43 12.21 9.04 0.84
CA ARG A 43 11.78 10.44 0.76
C ARG A 43 12.93 11.33 1.21
N ALA A 44 13.40 12.18 0.30
CA ALA A 44 14.43 13.16 0.61
C ALA A 44 13.96 14.15 1.67
N SER A 45 14.91 14.67 2.43
CA SER A 45 14.64 15.72 3.43
C SER A 45 14.02 16.95 2.76
N LYS A 46 12.97 17.50 3.35
CA LYS A 46 12.34 18.73 2.88
C LYS A 46 12.10 19.69 4.03
N LYS A 47 12.08 20.97 3.73
CA LYS A 47 11.65 21.99 4.70
C LYS A 47 10.13 22.04 4.70
N GLY A 48 9.52 21.62 5.81
CA GLY A 48 8.09 21.75 6.05
C GLY A 48 7.81 23.05 6.80
N ARG A 49 6.60 23.61 6.64
CA ARG A 49 6.12 24.71 7.47
C ARG A 49 5.11 24.15 8.45
N ASP A 50 5.33 24.35 9.74
CA ASP A 50 4.30 24.10 10.74
C ASP A 50 3.27 25.24 10.66
N ILE A 51 2.04 24.91 10.26
CA ILE A 51 0.96 25.88 10.07
C ILE A 51 0.55 26.48 11.43
N SER A 52 0.76 25.74 12.52
CA SER A 52 0.34 26.15 13.87
C SER A 52 1.34 27.12 14.53
N ARG A 53 2.64 26.93 14.28
CA ARG A 53 3.72 27.74 14.90
C ARG A 53 4.38 28.74 13.95
N GLY A 54 4.10 28.64 12.65
CA GLY A 54 4.66 29.51 11.62
C GLY A 54 6.14 29.23 11.30
N GLU A 55 6.76 28.27 11.98
CA GLU A 55 8.18 27.94 11.84
C GLU A 55 8.46 26.95 10.70
N ILE A 56 9.68 27.01 10.17
CA ILE A 56 10.18 26.07 9.15
C ILE A 56 10.87 24.92 9.88
N ILE A 57 10.26 23.75 9.86
CA ILE A 57 10.81 22.53 10.47
C ILE A 57 11.48 21.68 9.39
N PRO A 58 12.77 21.31 9.57
CA PRO A 58 13.41 20.34 8.68
C PRO A 58 12.78 18.96 8.90
N ILE A 59 12.16 18.40 7.87
CA ILE A 59 11.66 17.02 7.88
C ILE A 59 12.80 16.12 7.39
N PRO A 60 13.33 15.23 8.26
CA PRO A 60 14.46 14.37 7.90
C PRO A 60 14.09 13.37 6.81
N GLU A 61 15.13 12.81 6.20
CA GLU A 61 14.99 11.70 5.27
C GLU A 61 14.30 10.51 5.97
N HIS A 62 13.29 9.95 5.32
CA HIS A 62 12.55 8.81 5.86
C HIS A 62 12.09 7.89 4.73
N PHE A 63 11.76 6.66 5.09
CA PHE A 63 11.22 5.66 4.18
C PHE A 63 9.72 5.54 4.39
N ILE A 64 8.98 5.41 3.29
CA ILE A 64 7.54 5.16 3.33
C ILE A 64 7.21 3.87 2.58
N PRO A 65 6.27 3.04 3.09
CA PRO A 65 5.75 1.93 2.33
C PRO A 65 4.93 2.47 1.15
N SER A 66 5.08 1.86 -0.03
CA SER A 66 4.29 2.20 -1.21
C SER A 66 3.89 0.93 -1.95
N PHE A 67 2.59 0.79 -2.18
CA PHE A 67 2.05 -0.24 -3.06
C PHE A 67 1.99 0.27 -4.50
N LYS A 68 2.45 -0.55 -5.45
CA LYS A 68 2.34 -0.34 -6.89
C LYS A 68 1.46 -1.45 -7.47
N PRO A 69 0.22 -1.17 -7.90
CA PRO A 69 -0.63 -2.19 -8.50
C PRO A 69 -0.05 -2.67 -9.84
N SER A 70 -0.34 -3.92 -10.19
CA SER A 70 0.03 -4.48 -11.50
C SER A 70 -0.76 -3.79 -12.63
N LYS A 71 -0.25 -3.89 -13.86
CA LYS A 71 -0.95 -3.38 -15.05
C LYS A 71 -2.35 -4.00 -15.18
N GLU A 72 -2.44 -5.31 -15.00
CA GLU A 72 -3.71 -6.07 -15.05
C GLU A 72 -4.72 -5.56 -14.01
N PHE A 73 -4.28 -5.28 -12.77
CA PHE A 73 -5.13 -4.74 -11.73
C PHE A 73 -5.61 -3.32 -12.11
N VAL A 74 -4.71 -2.45 -12.57
CA VAL A 74 -5.08 -1.09 -13.00
C VAL A 74 -6.09 -1.11 -14.16
N GLU A 75 -5.89 -1.97 -15.16
CA GLU A 75 -6.80 -2.10 -16.30
C GLU A 75 -8.18 -2.59 -15.85
N LYS A 76 -8.24 -3.57 -14.95
CA LYS A 76 -9.49 -4.08 -14.39
C LYS A 76 -10.30 -2.99 -13.66
N ILE A 77 -9.64 -2.10 -12.92
CA ILE A 77 -10.32 -0.98 -12.24
C ILE A 77 -10.75 0.10 -13.23
N LYS A 78 -9.92 0.45 -14.21
CA LYS A 78 -10.27 1.45 -15.23
C LYS A 78 -11.47 1.05 -16.09
N GLY A 79 -11.63 -0.24 -16.36
CA GLY A 79 -12.77 -0.80 -17.09
C GLY A 79 -14.00 -1.11 -16.22
N SER A 80 -13.99 -0.77 -14.93
CA SER A 80 -15.11 -1.08 -14.04
C SER A 80 -16.17 0.03 -14.07
N ASP A 81 -17.31 -0.25 -14.70
CA ASP A 81 -18.44 0.68 -14.74
C ASP A 81 -19.04 0.91 -13.34
N LYS A 82 -19.03 -0.12 -12.47
CA LYS A 82 -19.48 0.01 -11.08
C LYS A 82 -18.69 1.06 -10.30
N VAL A 83 -17.37 1.13 -10.51
CA VAL A 83 -16.52 2.14 -9.84
C VAL A 83 -16.84 3.54 -10.36
N ARG A 84 -17.13 3.70 -11.65
CA ARG A 84 -17.51 5.02 -12.20
C ARG A 84 -18.82 5.51 -11.59
N LEU A 85 -19.84 4.66 -11.59
CA LEU A 85 -21.18 4.99 -11.07
C LEU A 85 -21.17 5.37 -9.58
N ILE A 86 -20.29 4.78 -8.76
CA ILE A 86 -20.18 5.11 -7.32
C ILE A 86 -19.57 6.49 -7.10
N ASN A 87 -18.66 6.95 -7.98
CA ASN A 87 -17.99 8.25 -7.82
C ASN A 87 -18.72 9.42 -8.51
N GLU A 88 -19.77 9.12 -9.28
CA GLU A 88 -20.63 10.11 -9.95
C GLU A 88 -21.88 10.47 -9.12
N ASN A 89 -22.12 9.79 -8.00
CA ASN A 89 -23.17 10.08 -7.01
C ASN A 89 -22.59 10.60 -5.70
#